data_AF-A0A1V4PE59-F1
#
_entry.id   AF-A0A1V4PE59-F1
#
_cell.length_a   1.000
_cell.length_b   1.000
_cell.length_c   1.000
_cell.angle_alpha   90.00
_cell.angle_beta   90.00
_cell.angle_gamma   90.00
#
_symmetry.space_group_name_H-M   'P 1'
#
loop_
_entity.id
_entity.type
_entity.pdbx_description
1 polymer ?
#
loop_
_entity_poly.entity_id
_entity_poly.type
_entity_poly.pdbx_seq_one_letter_code
_entity_poly.pdbx_strand_id
1 'polypeptide(L)'
;MKTMLVAALAAGVAIGVAPPAAAGETDYLNQLSPRLTFLSAEQLRTEGYKVCRYVSVGRPTADAIPMVMKDLEVTVAAALDIISAAVQQLDC
;
A
#
# COMPACT_ATOMS: atom_id res chain seq x y z
N MET A 1 2.51 -25.48 48.66
CA MET A 1 2.04 -24.09 48.80
C MET A 1 2.98 -23.24 47.94
N LYS A 2 2.63 -22.98 46.67
CA LYS A 2 1.84 -21.83 46.18
C LYS A 2 2.67 -20.54 46.08
N THR A 3 3.06 -20.19 44.84
CA THR A 3 3.19 -18.82 44.27
C THR A 3 3.50 -18.99 42.78
N MET A 4 2.47 -19.10 41.92
CA MET A 4 1.76 -18.03 41.21
C MET A 4 2.51 -17.45 40.00
N LEU A 5 1.89 -17.68 38.83
CA LEU A 5 2.19 -17.12 37.52
C LEU A 5 2.25 -15.58 37.56
N VAL A 6 3.13 -15.00 36.74
CA VAL A 6 2.87 -13.72 36.11
C VAL A 6 3.24 -13.83 34.64
N ALA A 7 2.25 -14.12 33.80
CA ALA A 7 2.30 -13.90 32.37
C ALA A 7 2.07 -12.40 32.13
N ALA A 8 3.11 -11.66 31.77
CA ALA A 8 2.98 -10.29 31.32
C ALA A 8 2.48 -10.30 29.86
N LEU A 9 1.16 -10.24 29.68
CA LEU A 9 0.56 -9.89 28.39
C LEU A 9 0.79 -8.41 28.14
N ALA A 10 1.81 -8.08 27.36
CA ALA A 10 1.91 -6.79 26.71
C ALA A 10 0.86 -6.74 25.59
N ALA A 11 -0.34 -6.26 25.92
CA ALA A 11 -1.37 -5.94 24.94
C ALA A 11 -0.96 -4.68 24.17
N GLY A 12 -0.09 -4.85 23.17
CA GLY A 12 0.06 -3.88 22.11
C GLY A 12 -1.22 -3.90 21.28
N VAL A 13 -1.91 -2.77 21.19
CA VAL A 13 -3.04 -2.60 20.27
C VAL A 13 -2.47 -2.66 18.85
N ALA A 14 -2.36 -3.86 18.29
CA ALA A 14 -2.14 -4.05 16.88
C ALA A 14 -3.43 -3.59 16.19
N ILE A 15 -3.43 -2.37 15.68
CA ILE A 15 -4.34 -1.96 14.61
C ILE A 15 -4.07 -2.96 13.48
N GLY A 16 -4.94 -3.96 13.38
CA GLY A 16 -4.82 -5.06 12.44
C GLY A 16 -5.05 -4.54 11.04
N VAL A 17 -4.01 -3.98 10.43
CA VAL A 17 -3.92 -4.01 8.96
C VAL A 17 -3.77 -5.48 8.63
N ALA A 18 -4.82 -6.07 8.03
CA ALA A 18 -4.68 -7.39 7.45
C ALA A 18 -3.42 -7.37 6.58
N PRO A 19 -2.53 -8.37 6.67
CA PRO A 19 -1.41 -8.42 5.74
C PRO A 19 -2.00 -8.31 4.34
N PRO A 20 -1.44 -7.45 3.47
CA PRO A 20 -1.93 -7.32 2.11
C PRO A 20 -1.98 -8.73 1.53
N ALA A 21 -3.12 -9.11 0.93
CA ALA A 21 -3.21 -10.40 0.29
C ALA A 21 -2.06 -10.47 -0.72
N ALA A 22 -1.10 -11.37 -0.51
CA ALA A 22 0.10 -11.46 -1.35
C ALA A 22 -0.27 -11.65 -2.84
N ALA A 23 -1.46 -12.18 -3.12
CA ALA A 23 -2.06 -12.24 -4.44
C ALA A 23 -2.31 -10.85 -5.05
N GLY A 24 -3.01 -9.97 -4.32
CA GLY A 24 -3.33 -8.63 -4.81
C GLY A 24 -2.10 -7.77 -5.10
N GLU A 25 -1.06 -7.91 -4.28
CA GLU A 25 0.21 -7.23 -4.53
C GLU A 25 0.98 -7.80 -5.74
N THR A 26 0.89 -9.12 -5.95
CA THR A 26 1.47 -9.76 -7.14
C THR A 26 0.75 -9.29 -8.42
N ASP A 27 -0.58 -9.22 -8.37
CA ASP A 27 -1.41 -8.75 -9.49
C ASP A 27 -1.18 -7.26 -9.79
N TYR A 28 -1.05 -6.45 -8.73
CA TYR A 28 -0.64 -5.04 -8.81
C TYR A 28 0.69 -4.88 -9.58
N LEU A 29 1.71 -5.68 -9.24
CA LEU A 29 3.01 -5.60 -9.90
C LEU A 29 3.00 -6.18 -11.31
N ASN A 30 2.27 -7.27 -11.55
CA ASN A 30 2.12 -7.85 -12.87
C ASN A 30 1.45 -6.87 -13.86
N GLN A 31 0.53 -6.04 -13.37
CA GLN A 31 -0.12 -5.01 -14.17
C GLN A 31 0.82 -3.85 -14.53
N LEU A 32 1.63 -3.38 -13.57
CA LEU A 32 2.40 -2.13 -13.71
C LEU A 32 3.83 -2.32 -14.23
N SER A 33 4.54 -3.34 -13.77
CA SER A 33 5.95 -3.60 -14.14
C SER A 33 6.21 -3.64 -15.65
N PRO A 34 5.36 -4.24 -16.52
CA PRO A 34 5.61 -4.24 -17.96
C PRO A 34 5.35 -2.89 -18.64
N ARG A 35 4.59 -1.98 -18.01
CA ARG A 35 4.25 -0.66 -18.55
C ARG A 35 5.17 0.44 -18.03
N LEU A 36 5.62 0.29 -16.78
CA LEU A 36 6.43 1.25 -16.04
C LEU A 36 7.82 0.66 -15.78
N THR A 37 8.49 0.21 -16.85
CA THR A 37 9.78 -0.51 -16.78
C THR A 37 10.93 0.32 -16.20
N PHE A 38 10.76 1.63 -16.16
CA PHE A 38 11.68 2.58 -15.54
C PHE A 38 11.50 2.69 -14.01
N LEU A 39 10.46 2.08 -13.45
CA LEU A 39 10.25 1.95 -12.01
C LEU A 39 10.60 0.55 -11.53
N SER A 40 11.23 0.47 -10.37
CA SER A 40 11.45 -0.80 -9.68
C SER A 40 10.15 -1.31 -9.06
N ALA A 41 10.05 -2.63 -8.89
CA ALA A 41 8.94 -3.25 -8.18
C ALA A 41 8.76 -2.67 -6.76
N GLU A 42 9.86 -2.32 -6.09
CA GLU A 42 9.79 -1.73 -4.75
C GLU A 42 9.23 -0.30 -4.74
N GLN A 43 9.59 0.51 -5.75
CA GLN A 43 9.00 1.84 -5.93
C GLN A 43 7.50 1.74 -6.17
N LEU A 44 7.06 0.80 -7.03
CA LEU A 44 5.65 0.54 -7.27
C LEU A 44 4.93 0.12 -5.97
N ARG A 45 5.45 -0.89 -5.26
CA ARG A 45 4.85 -1.37 -3.99
C ARG A 45 4.73 -0.25 -2.97
N THR A 46 5.82 0.46 -2.73
CA THR A 46 5.88 1.55 -1.76
C THR A 46 4.85 2.62 -2.09
N GLU A 47 4.75 3.01 -3.35
CA GLU A 47 3.83 4.07 -3.75
C GLU A 47 2.36 3.60 -3.74
N GLY A 48 2.09 2.37 -4.18
CA GLY A 48 0.77 1.76 -4.08
C GLY A 48 0.24 1.72 -2.64
N TYR A 49 1.09 1.40 -1.67
CA TYR A 49 0.69 1.45 -0.26
C TYR A 49 0.50 2.86 0.27
N LYS A 50 1.27 3.86 -0.18
CA LYS A 50 0.99 5.25 0.16
C LYS A 50 -0.37 5.69 -0.37
N VAL A 51 -0.74 5.29 -1.58
CA VAL A 51 -2.08 5.53 -2.15
C VAL A 51 -3.16 4.89 -1.27
N CYS A 52 -3.03 3.61 -0.88
CA CYS A 52 -4.00 3.00 0.03
C CYS A 52 -4.13 3.73 1.36
N ARG A 53 -3.00 4.13 1.96
CA ARG A 53 -3.02 4.89 3.22
C ARG A 53 -3.73 6.24 3.06
N TYR A 54 -3.53 6.89 1.91
CA TYR A 54 -4.21 8.13 1.57
C TYR A 54 -5.72 7.94 1.43
N VAL A 55 -6.17 6.89 0.75
CA VAL A 55 -7.60 6.57 0.57
C VAL A 55 -8.26 6.13 1.87
N SER A 56 -7.57 5.31 2.69
CA SER A 56 -8.09 4.75 3.94
C SER A 56 -8.49 5.81 4.98
N VAL A 57 -7.95 7.02 4.89
CA VAL A 57 -8.32 8.15 5.76
C VAL A 57 -9.45 9.02 5.18
N GLY A 58 -10.16 8.52 4.17
CA GLY A 58 -11.31 9.17 3.55
C GLY A 58 -10.96 10.28 2.55
N ARG A 59 -9.72 10.33 2.07
CA ARG A 59 -9.30 11.31 1.07
C ARG A 59 -9.65 10.84 -0.34
N PRO A 60 -10.10 11.74 -1.23
CA PRO A 60 -10.34 11.40 -2.63
C PRO A 60 -9.08 10.83 -3.30
N THR A 61 -9.23 9.70 -3.98
CA THR A 61 -8.17 9.02 -4.72
C THR A 61 -7.47 9.94 -5.73
N ALA A 62 -8.20 10.86 -6.37
CA ALA A 62 -7.65 11.83 -7.33
C ALA A 62 -6.63 12.80 -6.69
N ASP A 63 -6.74 13.07 -5.39
CA ASP A 63 -5.81 13.97 -4.71
C ASP A 63 -4.45 13.29 -4.42
N ALA A 64 -4.32 11.99 -4.69
CA ALA A 64 -3.03 11.29 -4.62
C ALA A 64 -2.16 11.51 -5.87
N ILE A 65 -2.71 12.02 -6.97
CA ILE A 65 -1.97 12.30 -8.22
C ILE A 65 -0.70 13.14 -7.98
N PRO A 66 -0.76 14.33 -7.33
CA PRO A 66 0.43 15.14 -7.11
C PRO A 66 1.47 14.47 -6.21
N MET A 67 1.05 13.58 -5.29
CA MET A 67 1.95 12.79 -4.45
C MET A 67 2.73 11.78 -5.31
N VAL A 68 2.01 10.96 -6.08
CA VAL A 68 2.63 9.91 -6.93
C VAL A 68 3.56 10.50 -7.99
N MET A 69 3.13 11.60 -8.64
CA MET A 69 3.97 12.29 -9.62
C MET A 69 5.26 12.83 -9.00
N LYS A 70 5.18 13.37 -7.78
CA LYS A 70 6.33 13.93 -7.08
C LYS A 70 7.28 12.84 -6.59
N ASP A 71 6.75 11.75 -6.04
CA ASP A 71 7.54 10.71 -5.40
C ASP A 71 8.26 9.81 -6.42
N LEU A 72 7.69 9.66 -7.62
CA LEU A 72 8.22 8.80 -8.68
C LEU A 72 8.69 9.55 -9.94
N GLU A 73 8.55 10.88 -9.98
CA GLU A 73 8.90 11.72 -11.12
C GLU A 73 8.22 11.28 -12.43
N VAL A 74 6.94 10.90 -12.34
CA VAL A 74 6.16 10.33 -13.45
C VAL A 74 5.12 11.29 -14.03
N THR A 75 4.63 10.95 -15.22
CA THR A 75 3.51 11.67 -15.85
C THR A 75 2.19 11.45 -15.10
N VAL A 76 1.23 12.34 -15.31
CA VAL A 76 -0.15 12.18 -14.78
C VAL A 76 -0.75 10.84 -15.20
N ALA A 77 -0.53 10.41 -16.44
CA ALA A 77 -1.05 9.14 -16.95
C ALA A 77 -0.48 7.94 -16.17
N ALA A 78 0.83 7.92 -15.94
CA ALA A 78 1.47 6.87 -15.14
C ALA A 78 1.01 6.91 -13.68
N ALA A 79 0.82 8.11 -13.10
CA ALA A 79 0.27 8.25 -11.76
C ALA A 79 -1.16 7.68 -11.66
N LEU A 80 -2.03 7.95 -12.64
CA LEU A 80 -3.39 7.39 -12.68
C LEU A 80 -3.38 5.86 -12.80
N ASP A 81 -2.48 5.28 -13.59
CA ASP A 81 -2.32 3.83 -13.69
C ASP A 81 -1.93 3.21 -12.34
N ILE A 82 -0.94 3.80 -11.65
CA ILE A 82 -0.49 3.37 -10.32
C ILE A 82 -1.63 3.44 -9.31
N ILE A 83 -2.33 4.57 -9.25
CA ILE A 83 -3.42 4.82 -8.31
C ILE A 83 -4.58 3.87 -8.55
N SER A 84 -4.98 3.70 -9.82
CA SER A 84 -6.09 2.82 -10.18
C SER A 84 -5.78 1.36 -9.89
N ALA A 85 -4.55 0.91 -10.15
CA ALA A 85 -4.12 -0.44 -9.82
C ALA A 85 -4.05 -0.66 -8.30
N ALA A 86 -3.57 0.32 -7.54
CA ALA A 86 -3.50 0.23 -6.08
C ALA A 86 -4.89 0.02 -5.46
N VAL A 87 -5.86 0.87 -5.83
CA VAL A 87 -7.23 0.77 -5.31
C VAL A 87 -7.91 -0.54 -5.71
N GLN A 88 -7.62 -1.09 -6.89
CA GLN A 88 -8.26 -2.32 -7.36
C GLN A 88 -7.63 -3.59 -6.77
N GLN A 89 -6.32 -3.59 -6.51
CA GLN A 89 -5.57 -4.81 -6.24
C GLN A 89 -5.02 -4.89 -4.81
N LEU A 90 -4.79 -3.76 -4.14
CA LEU A 90 -4.17 -3.73 -2.80
C LEU A 90 -5.17 -3.67 -1.64
N ASP A 91 -6.46 -3.83 -1.92
CA ASP A 91 -7.56 -3.76 -0.94
C ASP A 91 -7.46 -2.48 -0.09
N CYS A 92 -7.28 -1.35 -0.79
CA CYS A 92 -7.57 -0.04 -0.21
C CYS A 92 -9.10 0.09 0.00
#